data_AF-A0A9E3CRB9-F1
#
_entry.id   AF-A0A9E3CRB9-F1
#
_cell.length_a   1.000
_cell.length_b   1.000
_cell.length_c   1.000
_cell.angle_alpha   90.00
_cell.angle_beta   90.00
_cell.angle_gamma   90.00
#
_symmetry.space_group_name_H-M   'P 1'
#
loop_
_entity.id
_entity.type
_entity.pdbx_description
1 polymer ?
#
loop_
_entity_poly.entity_id
_entity_poly.type
_entity_poly.pdbx_seq_one_letter_code
_entity_poly.pdbx_strand_id
1 'polypeptide(L)'
;MKALLALLAVPSLVLPLAGAAYAQPASPLDGDWRGRSDGGSCNAPLDYVLTIEAGIVDGSATDTTAHGPVPNTKHAPPPPPMAGLWQIHGLARPNGDFPLLSVASVTGTNRLEGKLTARSDGGALLVRETGGCRRTARLTR
;
A
#
# COMPACT_ATOMS: atom_id res chain seq x y z
N MET A 1 -16.10 65.07 44.88
CA MET A 1 -15.91 65.02 43.41
C MET A 1 -15.00 63.84 43.09
N LYS A 2 -15.32 63.11 42.02
CA LYS A 2 -14.96 61.71 41.71
C LYS A 2 -13.46 61.48 41.52
N ALA A 3 -12.93 60.41 42.13
CA ALA A 3 -11.66 59.80 41.77
C ALA A 3 -11.88 58.83 40.60
N LEU A 4 -11.18 59.04 39.49
CA LEU A 4 -11.24 58.21 38.29
C LEU A 4 -10.15 57.13 38.40
N LEU A 5 -10.55 55.87 38.61
CA LEU A 5 -9.67 54.71 38.52
C LEU A 5 -9.45 54.38 37.03
N ALA A 6 -8.19 54.42 36.57
CA ALA A 6 -7.82 53.98 35.22
C ALA A 6 -7.57 52.45 35.23
N LEU A 7 -8.40 51.71 34.49
CA LEU A 7 -8.22 50.29 34.20
C LEU A 7 -7.08 50.11 33.18
N LEU A 8 -6.01 49.41 33.56
CA LEU A 8 -4.97 48.93 32.64
C LEU A 8 -5.45 47.64 31.98
N ALA A 9 -5.74 47.69 30.68
CA ALA A 9 -6.00 46.50 29.87
C ALA A 9 -4.68 45.83 29.47
N VAL A 10 -4.47 44.59 29.88
CA VAL A 10 -3.33 43.75 29.47
C VAL A 10 -3.70 43.07 28.15
N PRO A 11 -2.93 43.27 27.05
CA PRO A 11 -3.21 42.56 25.81
C PRO A 11 -2.69 41.12 25.93
N SER A 12 -3.61 40.15 25.89
CA SER A 12 -3.27 38.73 25.77
C SER A 12 -2.64 38.45 24.41
N LEU A 13 -1.32 38.24 24.39
CA LEU A 13 -0.57 37.72 23.25
C LEU A 13 -0.90 36.23 23.06
N VAL A 14 -1.79 35.93 22.13
CA VAL A 14 -2.00 34.57 21.63
C VAL A 14 -0.91 34.27 20.61
N LEU A 15 0.11 33.51 21.01
CA LEU A 15 1.10 32.96 20.08
C LEU A 15 0.43 31.87 19.23
N PRO A 16 0.50 31.91 17.89
CA PRO A 16 0.08 30.79 17.09
C PRO A 16 1.09 29.66 17.30
N LEU A 17 0.68 28.56 17.92
CA LEU A 17 1.38 27.28 17.76
C LEU A 17 1.23 26.87 16.29
N ALA A 18 2.18 27.30 15.46
CA ALA A 18 2.41 26.67 14.18
C ALA A 18 2.87 25.24 14.49
N GLY A 19 1.96 24.28 14.38
CA GLY A 19 2.28 22.86 14.45
C GLY A 19 3.33 22.59 13.38
N ALA A 20 4.57 22.37 13.80
CA ALA A 20 5.61 21.86 12.92
C ALA A 20 5.14 20.48 12.47
N ALA A 21 4.60 20.39 11.25
CA ALA A 21 4.54 19.12 10.54
C ALA A 21 5.99 18.67 10.41
N TYR A 22 6.40 17.68 11.21
CA TYR A 22 7.72 17.08 11.06
C TYR A 22 7.77 16.45 9.68
N ALA A 23 8.40 17.13 8.72
CA ALA A 23 8.71 16.54 7.43
C ALA A 23 9.60 15.32 7.71
N GLN A 24 9.05 14.12 7.53
CA GLN A 24 9.85 12.91 7.64
C GLN A 24 10.94 12.93 6.57
N PRO A 25 12.17 12.51 6.88
CA PRO A 25 13.23 12.46 5.89
C PRO A 25 12.80 11.55 4.73
N ALA A 26 12.93 12.06 3.51
CA ALA A 26 12.57 11.33 2.30
C ALA A 26 13.35 10.00 2.24
N SER A 27 12.63 8.89 2.07
CA SER A 27 13.25 7.59 1.80
C SER A 27 13.77 7.59 0.36
N PRO A 28 14.92 6.97 0.07
CA PRO A 28 15.38 6.80 -1.32
C PRO A 28 14.39 5.94 -2.15
N LEU A 29 13.50 5.21 -1.49
CA LEU A 29 12.45 4.43 -2.13
C LEU A 29 11.16 5.22 -2.38
N ASP A 30 11.04 6.45 -1.87
CA ASP A 30 9.83 7.27 -2.04
C ASP A 30 9.53 7.51 -3.52
N GLY A 31 8.27 7.39 -3.93
CA GLY A 31 7.80 7.52 -5.31
C GLY A 31 6.72 6.49 -5.66
N ASP A 32 6.19 6.61 -6.88
CA ASP A 32 5.21 5.68 -7.43
C ASP A 32 5.91 4.54 -8.17
N TRP A 33 5.50 3.31 -7.91
CA TRP A 33 6.09 2.09 -8.46
C TRP A 33 5.02 1.26 -9.14
N ARG A 34 5.27 0.84 -10.38
CA ARG A 34 4.33 0.08 -11.19
C ARG A 34 5.01 -1.09 -11.88
N GLY A 35 4.26 -2.16 -12.08
CA GLY A 35 4.77 -3.33 -12.78
C GLY A 35 3.81 -4.50 -12.72
N ARG A 36 4.06 -5.50 -13.55
CA ARG A 36 3.25 -6.71 -13.63
C ARG A 36 4.04 -7.90 -13.11
N SER A 37 3.38 -8.78 -12.37
CA SER A 37 3.98 -10.05 -11.96
C SER A 37 3.96 -11.09 -13.08
N ASP A 38 4.83 -12.09 -12.95
CA ASP A 38 4.91 -13.28 -13.79
C ASP A 38 3.69 -14.22 -13.71
N GLY A 39 2.74 -13.97 -12.80
CA GLY A 39 1.57 -14.81 -12.55
C GLY A 39 1.84 -16.07 -11.73
N GLY A 40 3.10 -16.38 -11.44
CA GLY A 40 3.53 -17.48 -10.58
C GLY A 40 2.92 -18.84 -10.95
N SER A 41 2.74 -19.71 -9.95
CA SER A 41 2.19 -21.06 -10.13
C SER A 41 0.71 -21.09 -10.53
N CYS A 42 -0.01 -19.98 -10.35
CA CYS A 42 -1.44 -19.89 -10.65
C CYS A 42 -1.73 -19.38 -12.06
N ASN A 43 -0.70 -18.99 -12.83
CA ASN A 43 -0.86 -18.34 -14.14
C ASN A 43 -1.83 -17.15 -14.09
N ALA A 44 -1.79 -16.39 -12.99
CA ALA A 44 -2.72 -15.30 -12.69
C ALA A 44 -1.92 -14.03 -12.35
N PRO A 45 -1.39 -13.32 -13.35
CA PRO A 45 -0.59 -12.12 -13.14
C PRO A 45 -1.39 -10.98 -12.51
N LEU A 46 -0.73 -10.29 -11.59
CA LEU A 46 -1.21 -9.08 -10.93
C LEU A 46 -0.49 -7.84 -11.46
N ASP A 47 -1.25 -6.78 -11.70
CA ASP A 47 -0.75 -5.43 -12.02
C ASP A 47 -0.65 -4.62 -10.73
N TYR A 48 0.57 -4.26 -10.34
CA TYR A 48 0.86 -3.52 -9.11
C TYR A 48 0.93 -2.01 -9.38
N VAL A 49 0.38 -1.25 -8.43
CA VAL A 49 0.57 0.20 -8.29
C VAL A 49 0.80 0.49 -6.81
N LEU A 50 2.04 0.81 -6.45
CA LEU A 50 2.45 1.13 -5.09
C LEU A 50 2.96 2.57 -5.03
N THR A 51 2.63 3.29 -3.97
CA THR A 51 3.22 4.57 -3.62
C THR A 51 4.01 4.38 -2.34
N ILE A 52 5.23 4.90 -2.32
CA ILE A 52 6.05 4.99 -1.12
C ILE A 52 6.18 6.46 -0.77
N GLU A 53 5.73 6.85 0.42
CA GLU A 53 5.84 8.21 0.92
C GLU A 53 6.35 8.18 2.36
N ALA A 54 7.44 8.91 2.63
CA ALA A 54 8.10 8.90 3.93
C ALA A 54 8.43 7.48 4.44
N GLY A 55 8.74 6.56 3.52
CA GLY A 55 8.99 5.15 3.81
C GLY A 55 7.74 4.31 4.17
N ILE A 56 6.54 4.87 4.08
CA ILE A 56 5.28 4.13 4.19
C ILE A 56 4.89 3.64 2.81
N VAL A 57 4.56 2.36 2.69
CA VAL A 57 4.11 1.76 1.43
C VAL A 57 2.60 1.60 1.48
N ASP A 58 1.92 2.18 0.50
CA ASP A 58 0.49 2.03 0.27
C ASP A 58 0.25 1.71 -1.20
N GLY A 59 -0.79 0.94 -1.52
CA GLY A 59 -1.14 0.71 -2.91
C GLY A 59 -2.03 -0.48 -3.11
N SER A 60 -2.01 -0.97 -4.34
CA SER A 60 -2.85 -2.10 -4.75
C SER A 60 -2.19 -2.99 -5.79
N ALA A 61 -2.73 -4.18 -5.92
CA ALA A 61 -2.47 -5.07 -7.04
C ALA A 61 -3.79 -5.60 -7.60
N THR A 62 -3.95 -5.57 -8.92
CA THR A 62 -5.19 -5.94 -9.59
C THR A 62 -4.98 -7.20 -10.42
N ASP A 63 -5.86 -8.18 -10.27
CA ASP A 63 -5.91 -9.34 -11.18
C ASP A 63 -6.77 -8.97 -12.38
N THR A 64 -6.14 -8.56 -13.48
CA THR A 64 -6.84 -8.24 -14.75
C THR A 64 -7.19 -9.48 -15.56
N THR A 65 -6.69 -10.65 -15.15
CA THR A 65 -6.92 -11.95 -15.81
C THR A 65 -7.98 -12.79 -15.12
N ALA A 66 -8.48 -12.34 -13.97
CA ALA A 66 -9.62 -12.90 -13.26
C ALA A 66 -10.88 -12.83 -14.12
N HIS A 67 -11.02 -13.76 -15.06
CA HIS A 67 -12.27 -14.03 -15.72
C HIS A 67 -13.16 -14.80 -14.73
N GLY A 68 -14.42 -14.39 -14.62
CA GLY A 68 -15.44 -15.16 -13.91
C GLY A 68 -15.43 -16.62 -14.37
N PRO A 69 -15.87 -17.57 -13.52
CA PRO A 69 -15.83 -18.98 -13.88
C PRO A 69 -16.57 -19.20 -15.20
N VAL A 70 -15.86 -19.69 -16.22
CA VAL A 70 -16.47 -20.20 -17.44
C VAL A 70 -17.16 -21.50 -17.03
N PRO A 71 -18.51 -21.61 -17.14
CA PRO A 71 -19.22 -22.78 -16.66
C PRO A 71 -18.72 -24.04 -17.38
N ASN A 72 -18.03 -24.91 -16.66
CA ASN A 72 -17.75 -26.25 -17.12
C ASN A 72 -18.96 -27.12 -16.75
N THR A 73 -19.74 -27.54 -17.74
CA THR A 73 -20.95 -28.36 -17.52
C THR A 73 -20.64 -29.81 -17.12
N LYS A 74 -19.37 -30.22 -17.06
CA LYS A 74 -18.94 -31.60 -16.79
C LYS A 74 -18.15 -31.81 -15.51
N HIS A 75 -17.78 -30.74 -14.79
CA HIS A 75 -16.98 -30.82 -13.58
C HIS A 75 -17.46 -29.85 -12.50
N ALA A 76 -16.98 -30.04 -11.26
CA ALA A 76 -17.24 -29.12 -10.17
C ALA A 76 -16.78 -27.68 -10.55
N PRO A 77 -17.46 -26.63 -10.04
CA PRO A 77 -17.12 -25.25 -10.34
C PRO A 77 -15.64 -24.97 -10.02
N PRO A 78 -14.92 -24.22 -10.88
CA PRO A 78 -13.61 -23.70 -10.52
C PRO A 78 -13.69 -22.94 -9.19
N PRO A 79 -12.61 -22.90 -8.39
CA PRO A 79 -12.49 -21.94 -7.30
C PRO A 79 -12.85 -20.54 -7.83
N PRO A 80 -13.62 -19.72 -7.09
CA PRO A 80 -13.94 -18.37 -7.53
C PRO A 80 -12.65 -17.62 -7.90
N PRO A 81 -12.66 -16.79 -8.95
CA PRO A 81 -11.52 -15.92 -9.24
C PRO A 81 -11.14 -15.21 -7.95
N MET A 82 -9.85 -15.31 -7.58
CA MET A 82 -9.32 -14.61 -6.43
C MET A 82 -9.48 -13.11 -6.65
N ALA A 83 -9.66 -12.35 -5.57
CA ALA A 83 -10.06 -10.95 -5.61
C ALA A 83 -9.34 -10.15 -6.71
N GLY A 84 -10.13 -9.47 -7.54
CA GLY A 84 -9.63 -8.60 -8.59
C GLY A 84 -8.86 -7.39 -8.06
N LEU A 85 -8.95 -7.08 -6.76
CA LEU A 85 -8.22 -5.97 -6.13
C LEU A 85 -7.64 -6.41 -4.78
N TRP A 86 -6.34 -6.28 -4.65
CA TRP A 86 -5.56 -6.45 -3.43
C TRP A 86 -5.14 -5.09 -2.91
N GLN A 87 -5.37 -4.82 -1.63
CA GLN A 87 -4.77 -3.69 -0.92
C GLN A 87 -3.42 -4.10 -0.36
N ILE A 88 -2.43 -3.22 -0.44
CA ILE A 88 -1.05 -3.50 -0.02
C ILE A 88 -0.57 -2.38 0.89
N HIS A 89 -0.03 -2.77 2.04
CA HIS A 89 0.50 -1.86 3.05
C HIS A 89 1.83 -2.36 3.64
N GLY A 90 2.71 -1.45 4.03
CA GLY A 90 3.92 -1.82 4.77
C GLY A 90 4.88 -0.67 5.04
N LEU A 91 6.07 -1.02 5.49
CA LEU A 91 7.14 -0.07 5.78
C LEU A 91 8.37 -0.40 4.93
N ALA A 92 8.74 0.52 4.05
CA ALA A 92 9.87 0.38 3.15
C ALA A 92 11.17 0.41 3.95
N ARG A 93 12.07 -0.52 3.63
CA ARG A 93 13.45 -0.50 4.12
C ARG A 93 14.38 -0.34 2.92
N PRO A 94 15.20 0.71 2.88
CA PRO A 94 16.10 0.93 1.75
C PRO A 94 17.19 -0.15 1.64
N ASN A 95 17.50 -0.80 2.76
CA ASN A 95 18.51 -1.84 2.86
C ASN A 95 17.86 -3.19 3.17
N GLY A 96 17.91 -4.11 2.21
CA GLY A 96 17.43 -5.48 2.35
C GLY A 96 15.93 -5.65 2.06
N ASP A 97 15.45 -6.83 2.42
CA ASP A 97 14.06 -7.23 2.18
C ASP A 97 13.15 -6.68 3.28
N PHE A 98 11.94 -6.26 2.92
CA PHE A 98 10.92 -5.81 3.86
C PHE A 98 9.55 -6.45 3.59
N PRO A 99 8.78 -6.76 4.64
CA PRO A 99 7.47 -7.37 4.50
C PRO A 99 6.44 -6.34 4.04
N LEU A 100 5.51 -6.81 3.21
CA LEU A 100 4.32 -6.10 2.82
C LEU A 100 3.11 -6.98 3.17
N LEU A 101 2.13 -6.38 3.82
CA LEU A 101 0.83 -7.00 4.05
C LEU A 101 -0.03 -6.78 2.82
N SER A 102 -0.61 -7.85 2.28
CA SER A 102 -1.58 -7.76 1.20
C SER A 102 -2.90 -8.37 1.63
N VAL A 103 -3.99 -7.66 1.39
CA VAL A 103 -5.34 -8.11 1.76
C VAL A 103 -6.25 -7.98 0.55
N ALA A 104 -6.90 -9.08 0.20
CA ALA A 104 -7.87 -9.16 -0.87
C ALA A 104 -9.28 -9.31 -0.26
N SER A 105 -10.18 -8.40 -0.64
CA SER A 105 -11.61 -8.58 -0.36
C SER A 105 -12.20 -9.49 -1.42
N VAL A 106 -12.72 -10.64 -0.99
CA VAL A 106 -13.55 -11.50 -1.85
C VAL A 106 -15.02 -11.26 -1.54
N THR A 107 -15.90 -11.60 -2.47
CA THR A 107 -17.35 -11.54 -2.24
C THR A 107 -17.73 -12.31 -0.98
N GLY A 108 -18.44 -11.68 -0.04
CA GLY A 108 -18.84 -12.25 1.25
C GLY A 108 -17.98 -11.78 2.43
N THR A 109 -17.99 -12.51 3.55
CA THR A 109 -17.21 -12.19 4.77
C THR A 109 -15.78 -12.73 4.75
N ASN A 110 -15.35 -13.31 3.63
CA ASN A 110 -14.04 -13.93 3.53
C ASN A 110 -12.97 -12.88 3.21
N ARG A 111 -11.84 -12.97 3.92
CA ARG A 111 -10.65 -12.15 3.72
C ARG A 111 -9.53 -13.05 3.24
N LEU A 112 -8.93 -12.73 2.10
CA LEU A 112 -7.70 -13.39 1.66
C LEU A 112 -6.51 -12.54 2.08
N GLU A 113 -5.53 -13.16 2.73
CA GLU A 113 -4.29 -12.50 3.11
C GLU A 113 -3.14 -13.06 2.29
N GLY A 114 -2.38 -12.16 1.67
CA GLY A 114 -1.16 -12.44 0.94
C GLY A 114 0.04 -11.92 1.73
N LYS A 115 1.09 -12.73 1.84
CA LYS A 115 2.38 -12.30 2.40
C LYS A 115 3.31 -11.94 1.27
N LEU A 116 3.62 -10.66 1.14
CA LEU A 116 4.53 -10.14 0.15
C LEU A 116 5.86 -9.75 0.83
N THR A 117 6.94 -9.85 0.08
CA THR A 117 8.25 -9.32 0.45
C THR A 117 8.73 -8.44 -0.69
N ALA A 118 9.22 -7.26 -0.35
CA ALA A 118 9.75 -6.32 -1.32
C ALA A 118 11.21 -5.98 -1.01
N ARG A 119 11.98 -5.66 -2.05
CA ARG A 119 13.37 -5.20 -1.92
C ARG A 119 13.72 -4.24 -3.04
N SER A 120 14.63 -3.31 -2.74
CA SER A 120 15.26 -2.49 -3.77
C SER A 120 16.29 -3.32 -4.55
N ASP A 121 16.28 -3.21 -5.88
CA ASP A 121 17.23 -3.87 -6.77
C ASP A 121 17.54 -2.99 -8.00
N GLY A 122 18.71 -2.36 -7.99
CA GLY A 122 19.22 -1.61 -9.15
C GLY A 122 18.26 -0.55 -9.71
N GLY A 123 17.53 0.16 -8.85
CA GLY A 123 16.54 1.16 -9.26
C GLY A 123 15.13 0.61 -9.57
N ALA A 124 14.91 -0.68 -9.35
CA ALA A 124 13.59 -1.31 -9.34
C ALA A 124 13.19 -1.73 -7.92
N LEU A 125 11.89 -1.93 -7.71
CA LEU A 125 11.36 -2.58 -6.52
C LEU A 125 10.92 -4.00 -6.90
N LEU A 126 11.64 -5.02 -6.44
CA LEU A 126 11.23 -6.41 -6.62
C LEU A 126 10.22 -6.77 -5.54
N VAL A 127 9.03 -7.20 -5.94
CA VAL A 127 7.96 -7.67 -5.05
C VAL A 127 7.73 -9.16 -5.29
N ARG A 128 7.67 -9.92 -4.20
CA ARG A 128 7.58 -11.39 -4.24
C ARG A 128 6.53 -11.90 -3.28
N GLU A 129 5.68 -12.80 -3.76
CA GLU A 129 4.73 -13.52 -2.92
C GLU A 129 5.44 -14.67 -2.23
N THR A 130 5.38 -14.71 -0.90
CA THR A 130 6.02 -15.76 -0.08
C THR A 130 5.07 -16.92 0.24
N GLY A 131 3.78 -16.75 -0.02
CA GLY A 131 2.75 -17.79 0.05
C GLY A 131 1.96 -17.86 -1.26
N GLY A 132 0.84 -18.60 -1.25
CA GLY A 132 -0.10 -18.61 -2.36
C GLY A 132 0.53 -18.99 -3.71
N CYS A 133 0.39 -18.11 -4.70
CA CYS A 133 0.79 -18.35 -6.08
C CYS A 133 2.27 -18.10 -6.37
N ARG A 134 3.05 -17.64 -5.38
CA ARG A 134 4.49 -17.39 -5.49
C ARG A 134 4.88 -16.49 -6.68
N ARG A 135 4.06 -15.47 -6.92
CA ARG A 135 4.30 -14.47 -7.98
C ARG A 135 5.55 -13.64 -7.71
N THR A 136 6.22 -13.22 -8.78
CA THR A 136 7.30 -12.24 -8.72
C THR A 136 7.00 -11.08 -9.66
N ALA A 137 7.14 -9.84 -9.17
CA ALA A 137 7.02 -8.62 -9.96
C ALA A 137 8.29 -7.77 -9.82
N ARG A 138 8.68 -7.14 -10.94
CA ARG A 138 9.68 -6.08 -10.94
C ARG A 138 8.98 -4.78 -11.23
N LEU A 139 8.94 -3.89 -10.24
CA LEU A 139 8.28 -2.60 -10.35
C LEU A 139 9.31 -1.52 -10.69
N THR A 140 8.91 -0.62 -11.57
CA THR A 140 9.70 0.55 -11.98
C THR A 140 8.96 1.82 -11.61
N ARG A 141 9.72 2.89 -11.43
CA ARG A 141 9.19 4.23 -11.16
C ARG A 141 8.70 4.90 -12.44
#